data_AF-A0A1W1HPT5-F1
#
_entry.id   AF-A0A1W1HPT5-F1
#
_cell.length_a   1.000
_cell.length_b   1.000
_cell.length_c   1.000
_cell.angle_alpha   90.00
_cell.angle_beta   90.00
_cell.angle_gamma   90.00
#
_symmetry.space_group_name_H-M   'P 1'
#
loop_
_entity.id
_entity.type
_entity.pdbx_description
1 polymer ?
#
loop_
_entity_poly.entity_id
_entity_poly.type
_entity_poly.pdbx_seq_one_letter_code
_entity_poly.pdbx_strand_id
1 'polypeptide(L)' 'MVTLLVATVLIGMIITALYAFGVFNTPYTDAFRIRFYLIILLGLVAVVLTIGRHPIEGYGHTPATP' A
#
# COMPACT_ATOMS: atom_id res chain seq x y z
N MET A 1 11.67 -10.71 -3.43
CA MET A 1 10.88 -9.98 -2.40
C MET A 1 10.45 -8.59 -2.90
N VAL A 2 11.36 -7.75 -3.41
CA VAL A 2 11.03 -6.41 -3.95
C VAL A 2 10.03 -6.46 -5.11
N THR A 3 10.17 -7.40 -6.04
CA THR A 3 9.24 -7.55 -7.19
C THR A 3 7.80 -7.84 -6.78
N LEU A 4 7.59 -8.63 -5.72
CA LEU A 4 6.26 -8.93 -5.20
C LEU A 4 5.65 -7.71 -4.51
N LEU A 5 6.44 -6.98 -3.72
CA LEU A 5 6.02 -5.71 -3.11
C LEU A 5 5.60 -4.68 -4.17
N VAL A 6 6.42 -4.49 -5.21
CA VAL A 6 6.13 -3.55 -6.30
C VAL A 6 4.85 -3.94 -7.03
N ALA A 7 4.66 -5.22 -7.33
CA ALA A 7 3.44 -5.71 -7.97
C ALA A 7 2.19 -5.43 -7.12
N THR A 8 2.26 -5.66 -5.80
CA THR A 8 1.14 -5.39 -4.89
C THR A 8 0.80 -3.91 -4.82
N VAL A 9 1.80 -3.03 -4.73
CA VAL A 9 1.59 -1.57 -4.71
C VAL A 9 1.00 -1.10 -6.03
N LEU A 10 1.51 -1.60 -7.17
CA LEU A 10 1.02 -1.22 -8.49
C LEU A 10 -0.45 -1.60 -8.68
N ILE A 11 -0.84 -2.81 -8.27
CA ILE A 11 -2.24 -3.26 -8.28
C ILE A 11 -3.10 -2.33 -7.40
N GLY A 12 -2.64 -2.00 -6.19
CA GLY A 12 -3.35 -1.07 -5.30
C GLY A 12 -3.57 0.31 -5.92
N MET A 13 -2.55 0.86 -6.59
CA MET A 13 -2.65 2.14 -7.29
C MET A 13 -3.63 2.08 -8.47
N ILE A 14 -3.61 1.00 -9.27
CA ILE A 14 -4.52 0.81 -10.40
C ILE A 14 -5.97 0.74 -9.92
N ILE A 15 -6.26 -0.05 -8.88
CA ILE A 15 -7.64 -0.16 -8.36
C ILE A 15 -8.10 1.20 -7.78
N THR A 16 -7.21 1.93 -7.08
CA THR A 16 -7.52 3.28 -6.58
C THR A 16 -7.84 4.25 -7.71
N ALA A 17 -7.07 4.23 -8.80
CA ALA A 17 -7.28 5.09 -9.96
C ALA A 17 -8.60 4.76 -10.66
N LEU A 18 -8.86 3.48 -10.97
CA LEU A 18 -10.14 3.03 -11.57
C LEU A 18 -11.34 3.46 -10.72
N TYR A 19 -11.19 3.41 -9.40
CA TYR A 19 -12.19 3.86 -8.45
C TYR A 19 -12.37 5.39 -8.47
N ALA A 20 -11.28 6.17 -8.43
CA ALA A 20 -11.31 7.63 -8.44
C ALA A 20 -11.85 8.23 -9.75
N PHE A 21 -11.56 7.60 -10.89
CA PHE A 21 -12.09 7.99 -12.20
C PHE A 21 -13.54 7.52 -12.44
N GLY A 22 -14.18 6.91 -11.45
CA GLY A 22 -15.59 6.55 -11.53
C GLY A 22 -15.89 5.45 -12.53
N VAL A 23 -14.91 4.60 -12.89
CA VAL A 23 -15.14 3.42 -13.74
C VAL A 23 -16.18 2.49 -13.12
N PHE A 24 -16.29 2.51 -11.79
CA PHE A 24 -17.31 1.77 -11.02
C PHE A 24 -18.43 2.66 -10.47
N ASN A 25 -18.63 3.88 -10.99
CA ASN A 25 -19.59 4.85 -10.44
C ASN A 25 -21.03 4.41 -10.70
N THR A 26 -21.61 3.72 -9.73
CA THR A 26 -23.02 3.35 -9.67
C THR A 26 -23.56 3.90 -8.35
N PRO A 27 -24.86 4.20 -8.21
CA PRO A 27 -25.40 4.74 -6.95
C PRO A 27 -25.13 3.85 -5.72
N TYR A 28 -24.82 2.56 -5.93
CA TYR A 28 -24.39 1.64 -4.88
C TYR A 28 -22.95 1.89 -4.39
N THR A 29 -22.02 2.33 -5.25
CA THR A 29 -20.58 2.42 -4.90
C THR A 29 -20.21 3.66 -4.09
N ASP A 30 -21.07 4.67 -3.98
CA ASP A 30 -20.83 5.85 -3.15
C ASP A 30 -20.85 5.51 -1.64
N ALA A 31 -21.69 4.55 -1.22
CA ALA A 31 -21.70 4.05 0.17
C ALA A 31 -20.47 3.17 0.48
N PHE A 32 -19.93 2.48 -0.53
CA PHE A 32 -18.73 1.65 -0.39
C PHE A 32 -17.43 2.42 -0.53
N ARG A 33 -17.50 3.67 -0.99
CA ARG A 33 -16.39 4.58 -1.25
C ARG A 33 -15.46 4.76 -0.07
N ILE A 34 -16.05 5.16 1.05
CA ILE A 34 -15.31 5.42 2.29
C ILE A 34 -14.69 4.13 2.80
N ARG A 35 -15.44 3.03 2.79
CA ARG A 35 -14.96 1.72 3.26
C ARG A 35 -13.83 1.19 2.38
N PHE A 36 -13.91 1.41 1.08
CA PHE A 36 -12.89 1.02 0.11
C PHE A 36 -11.58 1.78 0.35
N TYR A 37 -11.64 3.11 0.50
CA TYR A 37 -10.46 3.91 0.84
C TYR A 37 -9.85 3.52 2.19
N LEU A 38 -10.68 3.19 3.19
CA LEU A 38 -10.20 2.70 4.48
C LEU A 38 -9.47 1.36 4.37
N ILE A 39 -9.94 0.44 3.52
CA ILE A 39 -9.26 -0.84 3.27
C ILE A 39 -7.90 -0.63 2.60
N ILE A 40 -7.83 0.28 1.61
CA ILE A 40 -6.56 0.62 0.97
C ILE A 40 -5.59 1.25 1.97
N LEU A 41 -6.07 2.19 2.78
CA LEU A 41 -5.28 2.82 3.83
C LEU A 41 -4.75 1.78 4.83
N LEU A 42 -5.61 0.86 5.27
CA LEU A 42 -5.24 -0.23 6.17
C LEU A 42 -4.17 -1.14 5.55
N GLY A 43 -4.33 -1.48 4.27
CA GLY A 43 -3.34 -2.26 3.51
C GLY A 43 -1.99 -1.54 3.43
N LEU A 44 -1.99 -0.24 3.18
CA LEU A 44 -0.77 0.57 3.11
C LEU A 44 -0.08 0.65 4.48
N VAL A 45 -0.83 0.87 5.56
CA VAL A 45 -0.32 0.85 6.94
C VAL A 45 0.28 -0.52 7.27
N ALA A 46 -0.38 -1.61 6.91
CA ALA A 46 0.12 -2.97 7.14
C ALA A 46 1.44 -3.24 6.39
N VAL A 47 1.57 -2.78 5.14
CA VAL A 47 2.81 -2.88 4.36
C VAL A 47 3.94 -2.10 5.04
N VAL A 48 3.69 -0.84 5.44
CA VAL A 48 4.68 0.00 6.13
C VAL A 48 5.14 -0.66 7.44
N LEU A 49 4.20 -1.15 8.26
CA LEU A 49 4.54 -1.83 9.51
C LEU A 49 5.33 -3.13 9.28
N THR A 50 5.06 -3.85 8.20
CA THR A 50 5.78 -5.08 7.85
C THR A 50 7.21 -4.77 7.40
N ILE A 51 7.41 -3.73 6.59
CA ILE A 51 8.75 -3.25 6.20
C ILE A 51 9.54 -2.77 7.44
N GLY A 52 8.90 -2.07 8.36
CA GLY A 52 9.56 -1.62 9.60
C GLY A 52 9.97 -2.75 10.55
N ARG A 53 9.29 -3.91 10.50
CA ARG A 53 9.62 -5.08 11.33
C ARG A 53 10.68 -5.99 10.73
N HIS A 54 10.86 -5.96 9.42
CA HIS A 54 11.92 -6.69 8.72
C HIS A 54 12.91 -5.68 8.12
N PRO A 55 13.89 -5.19 8.91
CA PRO A 55 14.93 -4.34 8.36
C PRO A 55 15.57 -5.04 7.17
N ILE A 56 15.69 -4.31 6.07
CA ILE A 56 16.32 -4.80 4.85
C ILE A 56 17.75 -5.17 5.22
N GLU A 57 18.06 -6.48 5.23
CA GLU A 57 19.41 -6.98 5.42
C GLU A 57 20.32 -6.32 4.37
N GLY A 58 21.25 -5.49 4.84
CA GLY A 58 22.13 -4.68 3.99
C GLY A 58 22.06 -3.16 4.21
N TYR A 59 21.10 -2.63 4.97
CA TYR A 59 21.24 -1.26 5.51
C TYR A 59 22.29 -1.30 6.62
N GLY A 60 23.54 -1.04 6.24
CA GLY A 60 24.68 -1.11 7.16
C GLY A 60 24.44 -0.22 8.37
N HIS A 61 24.52 -0.82 9.56
CA HIS A 61 24.88 -0.06 10.74
C HIS A 61 26.18 0.67 10.40
N THR A 62 26.13 1.99 10.21
CA THR A 62 27.33 2.82 10.26
C THR A 62 28.01 2.45 11.58
N PRO A 63 29.23 1.89 11.58
CA PRO A 63 29.91 1.63 12.83
C PRO A 63 30.10 2.99 13.49
N ALA A 64 29.49 3.20 14.65
CA ALA A 64 29.91 4.25 15.55
C ALA A 64 31.30 3.83 16.06
N THR A 65 32.33 4.07 15.26
CA THR A 65 33.72 3.89 15.67
C THR A 65 34.01 4.95 16.75
N PRO A 66 34.61 4.58 17.89
CA PRO A 66 35.15 5.56 18.83
C PRO A 66 36.35 6.31 18.23
#